data_AF-A0A7K9NUN8-F1
#
_entry.id   AF-A0A7K9NUN8-F1
#
_cell.length_a   1.000
_cell.length_b   1.000
_cell.length_c   1.000
_cell.angle_alpha   90.00
_cell.angle_beta   90.00
_cell.angle_gamma   90.00
#
_symmetry.space_group_name_H-M   'P 1'
#
loop_
_entity.id
_entity.type
_entity.pdbx_description
1 polymer ?
#
loop_
_entity_poly.entity_id
_entity_poly.type
_entity_poly.pdbx_seq_one_letter_code
_entity_poly.pdbx_strand_id
1 'polypeptide(L)' 'QVDFWRHPISPSHPVDLRVPFPSLQAVKNFLDSHDFSYSIMIEDVQELLDEEKESMRRSRRIKRSSRTFDFASYHTLDEV' A
#
# COMPACT_ATOMS: atom_id res chain seq x y z
N GLN A 1 -12.35 7.91 7.64
CA GLN A 1 -11.75 6.91 8.56
C GLN A 1 -10.34 6.63 8.08
N VAL A 2 -9.36 6.63 8.97
CA VAL A 2 -7.94 6.37 8.64
C VAL A 2 -7.61 4.90 8.87
N ASP A 3 -6.54 4.42 8.25
CA ASP A 3 -6.10 3.02 8.31
C ASP A 3 -4.65 2.95 8.79
N PHE A 4 -4.38 2.15 9.83
CA PHE A 4 -3.06 2.01 10.44
C PHE A 4 -2.33 0.84 9.82
N TRP A 5 -1.29 1.13 9.03
CA TRP A 5 -0.40 0.10 8.48
C TRP A 5 0.64 -0.35 9.48
N ARG A 6 1.07 0.56 10.35
CA ARG A 6 1.90 0.26 11.51
C ARG A 6 1.29 0.92 12.74
N HIS A 7 0.77 0.10 13.64
CA HIS A 7 0.15 0.56 14.87
C HIS A 7 1.16 1.21 15.83
N PRO A 8 0.71 2.17 16.66
CA PRO A 8 1.55 2.74 17.71
C PRO A 8 1.92 1.69 18.76
N ILE A 9 3.22 1.59 19.07
CA ILE A 9 3.76 0.62 20.04
C ILE A 9 4.42 1.35 21.22
N SER A 10 5.26 2.36 20.93
CA SER A 10 5.83 3.25 21.94
C SER A 10 6.27 4.57 21.28
N PRO A 11 6.55 5.65 22.06
CA PRO A 11 6.89 6.96 21.52
C PRO A 11 8.12 7.01 20.60
N SER A 12 9.00 6.01 20.66
CA SER A 12 10.21 5.92 19.84
C SER A 12 10.03 5.11 18.55
N HIS A 13 8.85 4.56 18.30
CA HIS A 13 8.55 3.80 17.09
C HIS A 13 7.66 4.62 16.15
N PRO A 14 7.96 4.64 14.84
CA PRO A 14 7.12 5.33 13.88
C PRO A 14 5.76 4.64 13.74
N VAL A 15 4.78 5.43 13.31
CA VAL A 15 3.41 5.01 13.01
C VAL A 15 3.17 5.28 11.54
N ASP A 16 2.68 4.28 10.82
CA ASP A 16 2.40 4.38 9.38
C ASP A 16 0.89 4.38 9.18
N LEU A 17 0.38 5.43 8.54
CA LEU A 17 -1.05 5.69 8.40
C LEU A 17 -1.40 5.91 6.93
N ARG A 18 -2.32 5.09 6.40
CA ARG A 18 -3.00 5.39 5.14
C ARG A 18 -4.18 6.30 5.40
N VAL A 19 -4.17 7.44 4.72
CA VAL A 19 -5.24 8.44 4.79
C VAL A 19 -6.03 8.45 3.49
N PRO A 20 -7.36 8.21 3.51
CA PRO A 20 -8.18 8.40 2.32
C PRO A 20 -8.17 9.87 1.89
N PHE A 21 -8.06 10.11 0.58
CA PHE A 21 -7.97 11.44 -0.02
C PHE A 21 -8.99 12.47 0.52
N PRO A 22 -10.29 12.15 0.71
CA PRO A 22 -11.27 13.11 1.23
C PRO A 22 -10.95 13.64 2.63
N SER A 23 -10.16 12.90 3.40
CA SER A 23 -9.77 13.22 4.78
C SER A 23 -8.34 13.76 4.91
N LEU A 24 -7.58 13.84 3.81
CA LEU A 24 -6.15 14.18 3.84
C LEU A 24 -5.88 15.55 4.47
N GLN A 25 -6.64 16.58 4.08
CA GLN A 25 -6.44 17.92 4.63
C GLN A 25 -6.76 17.98 6.13
N ALA A 26 -7.83 17.31 6.56
CA ALA A 26 -8.22 17.28 7.97
C ALA A 26 -7.14 16.59 8.84
N VAL A 27 -6.55 15.50 8.34
CA VAL A 27 -5.47 14.79 9.04
C VAL A 27 -4.19 15.63 9.09
N LYS A 28 -3.78 16.25 7.98
CA LYS A 28 -2.59 17.14 7.97
C LYS A 28 -2.75 18.28 8.95
N ASN A 29 -3.89 18.99 8.92
CA ASN A 29 -4.18 20.06 9.87
C ASN A 29 -4.12 19.58 11.33
N PHE A 30 -4.64 18.39 11.61
CA PHE A 30 -4.58 17.80 12.94
C PHE A 30 -3.14 17.55 13.38
N LEU A 31 -2.31 16.96 12.53
CA LEU A 31 -0.90 16.70 12.82
C LEU A 31 -0.12 18.00 13.06
N ASP A 32 -0.31 18.99 12.18
CA ASP A 32 0.35 20.30 12.27
C ASP A 32 -0.07 21.03 13.57
N SER A 33 -1.35 20.99 13.94
CA SER A 33 -1.86 21.65 15.16
C SER A 33 -1.38 21.03 16.48
N HIS A 34 -0.84 19.81 16.44
CA HIS A 34 -0.31 19.10 17.60
C HIS A 34 1.22 18.89 17.51
N ASP A 35 1.88 19.59 16.59
CA ASP A 35 3.34 19.53 16.36
C ASP A 35 3.86 18.11 16.06
N PHE A 36 3.03 17.26 15.46
CA PHE A 36 3.47 15.94 15.00
C PHE A 36 4.28 16.09 13.70
N SER A 37 5.54 15.69 13.75
CA SER A 37 6.36 15.58 12.54
C SER A 37 5.92 14.37 11.71
N TYR A 38 5.76 14.54 10.40
CA TYR A 38 5.42 13.46 9.47
C TYR A 38 6.17 13.61 8.15
N SER A 39 6.24 12.51 7.40
CA SER A 39 6.68 12.48 6.01
C SER A 39 5.69 11.66 5.19
N ILE A 40 5.61 11.96 3.89
CA ILE A 40 4.80 11.17 2.95
C ILE A 40 5.69 10.06 2.41
N MET A 41 5.42 8.81 2.80
CA MET A 41 6.13 7.64 2.29
C MET A 41 5.64 7.20 0.92
N ILE A 42 4.32 7.29 0.70
CA ILE A 42 3.64 6.94 -0.55
C ILE A 42 2.66 8.06 -0.85
N GLU A 43 2.82 8.70 -2.01
CA GLU A 43 1.97 9.81 -2.44
C GLU A 43 0.59 9.31 -2.90
N ASP A 44 0.57 8.28 -3.75
CA ASP A 44 -0.66 7.63 -4.21
C ASP A 44 -0.56 6.10 -4.09
N VAL A 45 -1.39 5.52 -3.23
CA VAL A 45 -1.50 4.07 -3.07
C VAL A 45 -2.13 3.43 -4.31
N GLN A 46 -2.96 4.17 -5.05
CA GLN A 46 -3.63 3.65 -6.24
C GLN A 46 -2.64 3.36 -7.37
N GLU A 47 -1.61 4.20 -7.54
CA GLU A 47 -0.55 4.00 -8.53
C GLU A 47 0.18 2.67 -8.31
N LEU A 48 0.59 2.38 -7.07
CA LEU A 48 1.23 1.12 -6.71
C LEU A 48 0.32 -0.10 -6.95
N LEU A 49 -0.97 0.03 -6.64
CA LEU A 49 -1.94 -1.04 -6.87
C LEU A 49 -2.17 -1.30 -8.37
N ASP A 50 -2.09 -0.27 -9.20
CA ASP A 50 -2.26 -0.40 -10.65
C ASP A 50 -1.01 -1.05 -11.27
N GLU A 51 0.19 -0.68 -10.82
CA GLU A 51 1.45 -1.35 -11.20
C GLU A 51 1.45 -2.84 -10.84
N GLU A 52 1.02 -3.18 -9.62
CA GLU A 52 0.91 -4.57 -9.15
C GLU A 52 -0.05 -5.38 -10.04
N LYS A 53 -1.24 -4.84 -10.32
CA LYS A 53 -2.24 -5.48 -11.20
C LYS A 53 -1.71 -5.70 -12.61
N GLU A 54 -1.01 -4.72 -13.18
CA GLU A 54 -0.40 -4.84 -14.51
C GLU A 54 0.72 -5.89 -14.53
N SER A 55 1.51 -5.98 -13.45
CA SER A 55 2.49 -7.05 -13.28
C SER A 55 1.82 -8.43 -13.27
N MET A 56 0.77 -8.62 -12.46
CA MET A 56 0.01 -9.88 -12.42
C MET A 56 -0.64 -10.25 -13.76
N ARG A 57 -1.11 -9.26 -14.54
CA ARG A 57 -1.66 -9.47 -15.89
C ARG A 57 -0.58 -9.98 -16.85
N ARG A 58 0.63 -9.40 -16.79
CA ARG A 58 1.78 -9.83 -17.60
C ARG A 58 2.23 -11.24 -17.24
N SER A 59 2.41 -11.53 -15.94
CA SER A 59 2.83 -12.86 -15.47
C SER A 59 1.83 -13.95 -15.86
N ARG A 60 0.51 -13.69 -15.76
CA ARG A 60 -0.52 -14.66 -16.21
C ARG A 60 -0.50 -14.92 -17.71
N ARG A 61 -0.21 -13.91 -18.53
CA ARG A 61 -0.04 -14.10 -19.99
C ARG A 61 1.16 -15.01 -20.30
N ILE A 62 2.26 -14.87 -19.54
CA ILE A 62 3.46 -15.70 -19.69
C ILE A 62 3.23 -17.12 -19.14
N LYS A 63 2.56 -17.28 -18.00
CA LYS A 63 2.27 -18.61 -17.41
C LYS A 63 1.44 -19.49 -18.34
N ARG A 64 0.55 -18.92 -19.16
CA ARG A 64 -0.21 -19.69 -20.16
C ARG A 64 0.68 -20.47 -21.16
N SER A 65 1.95 -20.10 -21.31
CA SER A 65 2.92 -20.81 -22.16
C SER A 65 3.90 -21.70 -21.39
N SER A 66 3.88 -21.74 -20.06
CA SER A 66 4.78 -22.56 -19.22
C SER A 66 4.00 -23.44 -18.22
N ARG A 67 4.46 -24.68 -18.00
CA ARG A 67 3.84 -25.63 -17.04
C ARG A 67 4.35 -25.49 -15.61
N THR A 68 5.27 -24.58 -15.33
CA THR A 68 5.88 -24.37 -14.00
C THR A 68 5.19 -23.24 -13.23
N PHE A 69 5.05 -23.40 -11.91
CA PHE A 69 4.58 -22.33 -11.04
C PHE A 69 5.64 -21.24 -10.90
N ASP A 70 5.23 -19.97 -10.99
CA ASP A 70 6.11 -18.81 -10.86
C ASP A 70 6.02 -18.24 -9.44
N PHE A 71 7.04 -18.47 -8.63
CA PHE A 71 7.07 -17.97 -7.24
C PHE A 71 7.47 -16.48 -7.13
N ALA A 72 7.87 -15.84 -8.23
CA ALA A 72 8.24 -14.43 -8.25
C ALA A 72 7.06 -13.49 -8.55
N SER A 73 5.86 -14.04 -8.78
CA SER A 73 4.65 -13.29 -9.11
C SER A 73 3.54 -13.54 -8.08
N TYR A 74 2.67 -12.56 -7.90
CA TYR A 74 1.43 -12.74 -7.15
C TYR A 74 0.39 -13.54 -7.95
N HIS A 75 -0.37 -14.38 -7.24
CA HIS A 75 -1.42 -15.24 -7.80
C HIS A 75 -2.74 -15.00 -7.08
N THR A 76 -3.83 -15.29 -7.76
CA THR A 76 -5.16 -15.35 -7.14
C THR A 76 -5.31 -16.61 -6.29
N LEU A 77 -6.31 -16.64 -5.41
CA LEU A 77 -6.55 -17.80 -4.54
C LEU A 77 -6.83 -19.09 -5.34
N ASP A 78 -7.53 -19.00 -6.48
CA ASP A 78 -7.80 -20.15 -7.35
C ASP A 78 -6.55 -20.69 -8.08
N GLU A 79 -5.47 -19.91 -8.13
CA GLU A 79 -4.21 -20.27 -8.79
C GLU A 79 -3.21 -20.96 -7.85
N VAL A 80 -3.51 -21.03 -6.55
CA VAL A 80 -2.69 -21.62 -5.47
C VAL A 80 -3.36 -22.88 -4.93
#